data_AF-A0A1Z5L943-F1
#
_entry.id   AF-A0A1Z5L943-F1
#
_cell.length_a   1.000
_cell.length_b   1.000
_cell.length_c   1.000
_cell.angle_alpha   90.00
_cell.angle_beta   90.00
_cell.angle_gamma   90.00
#
_symmetry.space_group_name_H-M   'P 1'
#
loop_
_entity.id
_entity.type
_entity.pdbx_description
1 polymer ?
#
loop_
_entity_poly.entity_id
_entity_poly.type
_entity_poly.pdbx_seq_one_letter_code
_entity_poly.pdbx_strand_id
1 'polypeptide(L)'
;MEPHARRQYAEHLHATVVTTGLVVCHKNPWLACTPDGVVVQDRVPARLLEIKCPTMGKTSGILETLKACKFLTKNDQQWLLKKRHSYYGQVQLYMSILNVSVCDFMIFASSDNSFLTIQVPFDATFTWTLLTRLKDVYFKHIIPILAQSATS
;
A
#
# COMPACT_ATOMS: atom_id res chain seq x y z
N MET A 1 5.16 -0.21 -15.85
CA MET A 1 5.93 0.75 -15.02
C MET A 1 6.22 0.16 -13.65
N GLU A 2 5.22 -0.34 -12.93
CA GLU A 2 5.40 -0.89 -11.57
C GLU A 2 6.47 -2.01 -11.46
N PRO A 3 6.57 -3.02 -12.34
CA PRO A 3 7.66 -4.00 -12.27
C PRO A 3 9.06 -3.37 -12.43
N HIS A 4 9.17 -2.28 -13.20
CA HIS A 4 10.42 -1.56 -13.37
C HIS A 4 10.74 -0.71 -12.13
N ALA A 5 9.75 0.00 -11.59
CA ALA A 5 9.87 0.74 -10.33
C ALA A 5 10.31 -0.17 -9.18
N ARG A 6 9.73 -1.36 -9.06
CA ARG A 6 10.12 -2.37 -8.07
C ARG A 6 11.58 -2.79 -8.19
N ARG A 7 12.08 -3.00 -9.42
CA ARG A 7 13.50 -3.31 -9.66
C ARG A 7 14.39 -2.15 -9.24
N GLN A 8 14.06 -0.93 -9.61
CA GLN A 8 14.81 0.28 -9.22
C GLN A 8 14.87 0.43 -7.70
N TYR A 9 13.75 0.21 -7.01
CA TYR A 9 13.71 0.20 -5.54
C TYR A 9 14.65 -0.88 -4.96
N ALA A 10 14.56 -2.12 -5.46
CA ALA A 10 15.34 -3.25 -4.94
C ALA A 10 16.86 -3.05 -5.15
N GLU A 11 17.25 -2.57 -6.33
CA GLU A 11 18.64 -2.29 -6.70
C GLU A 11 19.21 -1.14 -5.85
N HIS A 12 18.49 -0.02 -5.75
CA HIS A 12 18.97 1.18 -5.07
C HIS A 12 19.06 1.03 -3.54
N LEU A 13 18.18 0.21 -2.95
CA LEU A 13 18.16 -0.02 -1.50
C LEU A 13 18.81 -1.35 -1.09
N HIS A 14 19.39 -2.10 -2.04
CA HIS A 14 19.92 -3.45 -1.82
C HIS A 14 18.92 -4.36 -1.07
N ALA A 15 17.64 -4.23 -1.41
CA ALA A 15 16.54 -4.89 -0.71
C ALA A 15 16.12 -6.18 -1.43
N THR A 16 15.87 -7.25 -0.65
CA THR A 16 15.21 -8.44 -1.18
C THR A 16 13.71 -8.21 -1.18
N VAL A 17 13.10 -8.09 -2.36
CA VAL A 17 11.67 -7.87 -2.53
C VAL A 17 11.01 -9.10 -3.14
N VAL A 18 10.01 -9.66 -2.44
CA VAL A 18 9.20 -10.78 -2.91
C VAL A 18 7.88 -10.25 -3.43
N THR A 19 7.49 -10.66 -4.64
CA THR A 19 6.17 -10.43 -5.20
C THR A 19 5.23 -11.57 -4.84
N THR A 20 3.98 -11.24 -4.55
CA THR A 20 2.93 -12.23 -4.25
C THR A 20 1.72 -12.02 -5.15
N GLY A 21 0.87 -13.04 -5.22
CA GLY A 21 -0.51 -12.85 -5.67
C GLY A 21 -1.37 -12.29 -4.53
N LEU A 22 -2.60 -12.78 -4.43
CA LEU A 22 -3.48 -12.49 -3.31
C LEU A 22 -2.96 -13.18 -2.03
N VAL A 23 -2.78 -12.40 -0.97
CA VAL A 23 -2.46 -12.87 0.38
C VAL A 23 -3.72 -12.82 1.23
N VAL A 24 -4.19 -13.97 1.68
CA VAL A 24 -5.37 -14.09 2.56
C VAL A 24 -4.94 -14.07 4.01
N CYS A 25 -5.61 -13.28 4.85
CA CYS A 25 -5.34 -13.24 6.28
C CYS A 25 -5.73 -14.57 6.93
N HIS A 26 -4.75 -15.28 7.48
CA HIS A 26 -4.97 -16.60 8.10
C HIS A 26 -5.99 -16.55 9.25
N LYS A 27 -5.95 -15.50 10.09
CA LYS A 27 -6.87 -15.35 11.22
C LYS A 27 -8.26 -14.84 10.82
N ASN A 28 -8.37 -14.18 9.67
CA ASN A 28 -9.61 -13.56 9.19
C ASN A 28 -9.73 -13.78 7.67
N PRO A 29 -10.14 -14.98 7.20
CA PRO A 29 -10.06 -15.34 5.77
C PRO A 29 -10.92 -14.50 4.82
N TRP A 30 -11.82 -13.69 5.35
CA TRP A 30 -12.60 -12.70 4.60
C TRP A 30 -11.79 -11.43 4.25
N LEU A 31 -10.56 -11.29 4.77
CA LEU A 31 -9.62 -10.22 4.46
C LEU A 31 -8.48 -10.74 3.60
N ALA A 32 -8.12 -9.97 2.57
CA ALA A 32 -6.98 -10.25 1.73
C ALA A 32 -6.33 -8.95 1.19
N CYS A 33 -5.07 -9.05 0.76
CA CYS A 33 -4.34 -7.97 0.10
C CYS A 33 -3.52 -8.48 -1.08
N THR A 34 -3.19 -7.58 -2.00
CA THR A 34 -2.27 -7.86 -3.11
C THR A 34 -1.17 -6.80 -3.07
N PRO A 35 -0.13 -6.98 -2.23
CA PRO A 35 0.93 -5.99 -2.10
C PRO A 35 1.77 -5.92 -3.38
N ASP A 36 2.23 -4.72 -3.73
CA ASP A 36 3.17 -4.58 -4.86
C ASP A 36 4.51 -5.26 -4.55
N GLY A 37 4.88 -5.40 -3.28
CA GLY A 37 5.96 -6.26 -2.85
C GLY A 37 6.04 -6.36 -1.32
N VAL A 38 6.79 -7.36 -0.86
CA VAL A 38 7.15 -7.53 0.55
C VAL A 38 8.66 -7.52 0.63
N VAL A 39 9.21 -6.56 1.37
CA VAL A 39 10.64 -6.51 1.67
C VAL A 39 10.92 -7.55 2.74
N VAL A 40 11.87 -8.43 2.48
CA VAL A 40 12.25 -9.54 3.36
C VAL A 40 13.64 -9.30 3.93
N GLN A 41 13.77 -9.48 5.25
CA GLN A 41 15.04 -9.45 5.97
C GLN A 41 15.13 -10.73 6.79
N ASP A 42 16.27 -11.43 6.74
CA ASP A 42 16.48 -12.70 7.45
C ASP A 42 15.36 -13.74 7.25
N ARG A 43 14.80 -13.80 6.03
CA ARG A 43 13.69 -14.67 5.63
C ARG A 43 12.34 -14.36 6.30
N VAL A 44 12.20 -13.19 6.93
CA VAL A 44 10.96 -12.72 7.54
C VAL A 44 10.46 -11.45 6.83
N PRO A 45 9.14 -11.31 6.60
CA PRO A 45 8.56 -10.04 6.14
C PRO A 45 8.94 -8.89 7.06
N ALA A 46 9.58 -7.86 6.52
CA ALA A 46 10.05 -6.70 7.27
C ALA A 46 9.19 -5.46 6.98
N ARG A 47 8.89 -5.21 5.71
CA ARG A 47 8.14 -4.01 5.26
C ARG A 47 7.22 -4.34 4.10
N LEU A 48 6.11 -3.63 4.03
CA LEU A 48 5.27 -3.57 2.83
C LEU A 48 5.92 -2.63 1.81
N LEU A 49 5.93 -2.98 0.53
CA LEU A 49 6.20 -2.06 -0.57
C LEU A 49 4.90 -1.83 -1.34
N GLU A 50 4.49 -0.57 -1.43
CA GLU A 50 3.32 -0.13 -2.21
C GLU A 50 3.78 0.97 -3.18
N ILE A 51 3.57 0.78 -4.47
CA ILE A 51 4.12 1.59 -5.55
C ILE A 51 2.99 2.39 -6.21
N LYS A 52 3.26 3.67 -6.47
CA LYS A 52 2.43 4.52 -7.31
C LYS A 52 3.26 5.12 -8.43
N CYS A 53 2.71 5.07 -9.64
CA CYS A 53 3.28 5.67 -10.84
C CYS A 53 2.31 6.75 -11.38
N PRO A 54 2.24 7.96 -10.77
CA PRO A 54 1.31 8.99 -11.20
C PRO A 54 1.52 9.38 -12.66
N THR A 55 0.46 9.80 -13.35
CA THR A 55 0.54 10.22 -14.77
C THR A 55 1.59 11.32 -15.00
N MET A 56 1.71 12.27 -14.07
CA MET A 56 2.74 13.32 -14.12
C MET A 56 4.18 12.76 -14.16
N GLY A 57 4.43 11.61 -13.51
CA GLY A 57 5.73 10.95 -13.52
C GLY A 57 6.13 10.40 -14.89
N LYS A 58 5.24 10.40 -15.88
CA LYS A 58 5.59 10.05 -17.26
C LYS A 58 6.30 11.19 -17.99
N THR A 59 6.11 12.43 -17.55
CA THR A 59 6.58 13.64 -18.25
C THR A 59 7.39 14.57 -17.35
N SER A 60 7.52 14.28 -16.06
CA SER A 60 8.16 15.16 -15.09
C SER A 60 8.88 14.34 -14.02
N GLY A 61 10.04 14.83 -13.57
CA GLY A 61 10.82 14.19 -12.53
C GLY A 61 10.10 14.11 -11.18
N ILE A 62 10.72 13.45 -10.21
CA ILE A 62 10.09 13.08 -8.94
C ILE A 62 9.53 14.28 -8.16
N LEU A 63 10.24 15.41 -8.09
CA LEU A 63 9.82 16.54 -7.27
C LEU A 63 8.50 17.17 -7.74
N GLU A 64 8.35 17.37 -9.05
CA GLU A 64 7.11 17.91 -9.64
C GLU A 64 5.99 16.87 -9.59
N THR A 65 6.32 15.59 -9.77
CA THR A 65 5.37 14.49 -9.62
C THR A 65 4.77 14.47 -8.22
N LEU A 66 5.58 14.61 -7.17
CA LEU A 66 5.11 14.64 -5.78
C LEU A 66 4.18 15.83 -5.50
N LYS A 67 4.52 17.02 -6.00
CA LYS A 67 3.67 18.23 -5.86
C LYS A 67 2.29 18.08 -6.49
N ALA A 68 2.19 17.32 -7.59
CA ALA A 68 0.92 17.06 -8.25
C ALA A 68 0.07 15.96 -7.57
N CYS A 69 0.65 15.18 -6.65
CA CYS A 69 -0.05 14.08 -5.99
C CYS A 69 -1.03 14.59 -4.92
N LYS A 70 -2.33 14.56 -5.20
CA LYS A 70 -3.39 14.98 -4.26
C LYS A 70 -3.42 14.16 -2.97
N PHE A 71 -2.92 12.92 -2.99
CA PHE A 71 -2.82 12.04 -1.83
C PHE A 71 -1.64 12.36 -0.91
N LEU A 72 -0.73 13.25 -1.31
CA LEU A 72 0.39 13.69 -0.48
C LEU A 72 0.12 15.06 0.16
N THR A 73 0.77 15.27 1.31
CA THR A 73 0.91 16.56 1.97
C THR A 73 2.37 16.76 2.36
N LYS A 74 2.77 17.98 2.70
CA LYS A 74 4.12 18.29 3.17
C LYS A 74 4.04 18.96 4.54
N ASN A 75 4.69 18.41 5.57
CA ASN A 75 5.03 19.14 6.80
C ASN A 75 6.51 19.51 6.73
N ASP A 76 6.97 20.55 7.43
CA ASP A 76 8.38 20.85 7.78
C ASP A 76 9.47 20.10 6.98
N GLN A 77 9.45 20.24 5.64
CA GLN A 77 10.31 19.59 4.64
C GLN A 77 10.02 18.14 4.20
N GLN A 78 9.18 17.35 4.87
CA GLN A 78 8.91 15.94 4.54
C GLN A 78 7.56 15.72 3.85
N TRP A 79 7.55 14.81 2.87
CA TRP A 79 6.31 14.35 2.23
C TRP A 79 5.64 13.27 3.07
N LEU A 80 4.32 13.39 3.23
CA LEU A 80 3.51 12.48 4.03
C LEU A 80 2.28 12.02 3.22
N LEU A 81 1.91 10.75 3.38
CA LEU A 81 0.64 10.24 2.87
C LEU A 81 -0.52 10.79 3.71
N LYS A 82 -1.51 11.42 3.07
CA LYS A 82 -2.68 11.96 3.77
C LYS A 82 -3.51 10.84 4.40
N LYS A 83 -3.71 10.90 5.72
CA LYS A 83 -4.55 9.93 6.46
C LYS A 83 -5.99 9.82 5.94
N ARG A 84 -6.53 10.88 5.34
CA ARG A 84 -7.89 10.93 4.77
C ARG A 84 -7.99 10.34 3.35
N HIS A 85 -6.87 10.00 2.72
CA HIS A 85 -6.87 9.41 1.37
C HIS A 85 -7.02 7.88 1.45
N SER A 86 -7.69 7.28 0.46
CA SER A 86 -7.96 5.83 0.42
C SER A 86 -6.70 4.97 0.49
N TYR A 87 -5.60 5.41 -0.14
CA TYR A 87 -4.30 4.73 -0.05
C TYR A 87 -3.78 4.56 1.38
N TYR A 88 -4.07 5.49 2.30
CA TYR A 88 -3.70 5.30 3.71
C TYR A 88 -4.47 4.12 4.30
N GLY A 89 -5.77 4.03 4.03
CA GLY A 89 -6.59 2.87 4.41
C GLY A 89 -6.06 1.55 3.84
N GLN A 90 -5.68 1.55 2.57
CA GLN A 90 -5.13 0.39 1.89
C GLN A 90 -3.84 -0.11 2.55
N VAL A 91 -2.83 0.77 2.74
CA VAL A 91 -1.55 0.34 3.31
C VAL A 91 -1.69 -0.10 4.77
N GLN A 92 -2.56 0.53 5.55
CA GLN A 92 -2.85 0.11 6.93
C GLN A 92 -3.49 -1.28 6.99
N LEU A 93 -4.47 -1.55 6.11
CA LEU A 93 -5.06 -2.88 5.97
C LEU A 93 -4.00 -3.91 5.55
N TYR A 94 -3.18 -3.59 4.55
CA TYR A 94 -2.17 -4.51 4.00
C TYR A 94 -1.11 -4.85 5.06
N MET A 95 -0.61 -3.86 5.79
CA MET A 95 0.30 -4.05 6.93
C MET A 95 -0.31 -4.96 8.01
N SER A 96 -1.61 -4.82 8.30
CA SER A 96 -2.30 -5.67 9.27
C SER A 96 -2.39 -7.15 8.83
N ILE A 97 -2.55 -7.39 7.52
CA ILE A 97 -2.64 -8.75 6.95
C ILE A 97 -1.27 -9.41 6.89
N LEU A 98 -0.24 -8.65 6.50
CA LEU A 98 1.14 -9.11 6.38
C LEU A 98 1.89 -9.16 7.72
N ASN A 99 1.31 -8.60 8.78
CA ASN A 99 1.92 -8.47 10.11
C ASN A 99 3.27 -7.73 10.08
N VAL A 100 3.31 -6.58 9.39
CA VAL A 100 4.48 -5.69 9.32
C VAL A 100 4.11 -4.31 9.87
N SER A 101 5.10 -3.57 10.40
CA SER A 101 4.88 -2.32 11.13
C SER A 101 5.11 -1.06 10.30
N VAL A 102 5.58 -1.19 9.06
CA VAL A 102 5.86 -0.05 8.18
C VAL A 102 5.67 -0.42 6.70
N CYS A 103 5.25 0.58 5.94
CA CYS A 103 5.11 0.54 4.50
C CYS A 103 6.08 1.54 3.85
N ASP A 104 6.85 1.06 2.89
CA ASP A 104 7.59 1.85 1.92
C ASP A 104 6.61 2.25 0.81
N PHE A 105 6.02 3.44 0.94
CA PHE A 105 5.11 3.98 -0.06
C PHE A 105 5.91 4.72 -1.14
N MET A 106 6.19 4.03 -2.24
CA MET A 106 7.06 4.50 -3.31
C MET A 106 6.28 5.29 -4.37
N ILE A 107 6.75 6.48 -4.71
CA ILE A 107 6.29 7.23 -5.88
C ILE A 107 7.40 7.17 -6.93
N PHE A 108 7.07 6.69 -8.12
CA PHE A 108 8.00 6.52 -9.23
C PHE A 108 7.69 7.49 -10.38
N ALA A 109 8.72 8.20 -10.85
CA ALA A 109 8.71 9.02 -12.06
C ALA A 109 9.50 8.32 -13.17
N SER A 110 8.80 7.80 -14.17
CA SER A 110 9.41 7.10 -15.31
C SER A 110 10.12 8.01 -16.31
N SER A 111 9.90 9.34 -16.26
CA SER A 111 10.54 10.27 -17.19
C SER A 111 12.07 10.29 -17.07
N ASP A 112 12.57 10.13 -15.85
CA ASP A 112 14.01 10.18 -15.52
C ASP A 112 14.44 9.04 -14.58
N ASN A 113 13.57 8.03 -14.40
CA ASN A 113 13.75 6.89 -13.49
C ASN A 113 13.98 7.28 -12.03
N SER A 114 13.59 8.50 -11.62
CA SER A 114 13.69 8.94 -10.24
C SER A 114 12.52 8.43 -9.38
N PHE A 115 12.75 8.26 -8.09
CA PHE A 115 11.70 7.88 -7.14
C PHE A 115 11.92 8.46 -5.76
N LEU A 116 10.86 8.46 -4.95
CA LEU A 116 10.90 8.80 -3.53
C LEU A 116 10.04 7.80 -2.76
N THR A 117 10.57 7.32 -1.63
CA THR A 117 9.84 6.46 -0.70
C THR A 117 9.40 7.26 0.51
N ILE A 118 8.11 7.18 0.85
CA ILE A 118 7.55 7.72 2.08
C ILE A 118 7.34 6.57 3.05
N GLN A 119 7.95 6.65 4.23
CA GLN A 119 7.74 5.68 5.30
C GLN A 119 6.38 5.94 5.96
N VAL A 120 5.44 5.01 5.79
CA VAL A 120 4.13 5.07 6.44
C VAL A 120 4.11 4.07 7.59
N PRO A 121 4.16 4.52 8.86
CA PRO A 121 4.10 3.62 10.00
C PRO A 121 2.70 3.02 10.17
N PHE A 122 2.64 1.83 10.76
CA PHE A 122 1.40 1.22 11.17
C PHE A 122 0.71 2.06 12.25
N ASP A 123 -0.57 2.35 12.04
CA ASP A 123 -1.43 3.13 12.93
C ASP A 123 -2.50 2.20 13.48
N ALA A 124 -2.24 1.62 14.65
CA ALA A 124 -3.10 0.61 15.26
C ALA A 124 -4.52 1.14 15.53
N THR A 125 -4.64 2.39 15.99
CA THR A 125 -5.94 3.03 16.29
C THR A 125 -6.77 3.22 15.03
N PHE A 126 -6.14 3.74 13.97
CA PHE A 126 -6.79 3.87 12.67
C PHE A 126 -7.20 2.51 12.11
N THR A 127 -6.29 1.54 12.14
CA THR A 127 -6.51 0.19 11.58
C THR A 127 -7.62 -0.54 12.31
N TRP A 128 -7.68 -0.46 13.64
CA TRP A 128 -8.75 -1.04 14.43
C TRP A 128 -10.13 -0.47 14.04
N THR A 129 -10.19 0.85 13.87
CA THR A 129 -11.42 1.53 13.43
C THR A 129 -11.81 1.09 12.02
N LEU A 130 -10.85 0.97 11.11
CA LEU A 130 -11.05 0.48 9.74
C LEU A 130 -11.59 -0.96 9.75
N LEU A 131 -10.92 -1.88 10.44
CA LEU A 131 -11.30 -3.30 10.49
C LEU A 131 -12.68 -3.51 11.10
N THR A 132 -13.04 -2.74 12.14
CA THR A 132 -14.37 -2.79 12.76
C THR A 132 -15.45 -2.41 11.75
N ARG A 133 -15.25 -1.30 11.02
CA ARG A 133 -16.19 -0.85 9.98
C ARG A 133 -16.28 -1.83 8.82
N LEU A 134 -15.14 -2.38 8.37
CA LEU A 134 -15.11 -3.38 7.30
C LEU A 134 -15.87 -4.64 7.71
N LYS A 135 -15.71 -5.11 8.96
CA LYS A 135 -16.44 -6.26 9.48
C LYS A 135 -17.94 -6.00 9.49
N ASP A 136 -18.37 -4.85 9.99
CA ASP A 136 -19.78 -4.47 9.98
C ASP A 136 -20.35 -4.46 8.56
N VAL A 137 -19.68 -3.78 7.62
CA VAL A 137 -20.16 -3.71 6.22
C VAL A 137 -20.20 -5.08 5.57
N TYR A 138 -19.14 -5.88 5.72
CA TYR A 138 -19.04 -7.17 5.07
C TYR A 138 -20.12 -8.14 5.56
N PHE A 139 -20.25 -8.32 6.87
CA PHE A 139 -21.18 -9.31 7.43
C PHE A 139 -22.64 -8.84 7.46
N LYS A 140 -22.90 -7.54 7.62
CA LYS A 140 -24.28 -7.01 7.69
C LYS A 140 -24.87 -6.63 6.34
N HIS A 141 -24.04 -6.30 5.35
CA HIS A 141 -24.53 -5.79 4.07
C HIS A 141 -24.07 -6.63 2.88
N ILE A 142 -22.79 -7.03 2.79
CA ILE A 142 -22.29 -7.74 1.61
C ILE A 142 -22.73 -9.21 1.60
N ILE A 143 -22.46 -9.97 2.67
CA ILE A 143 -22.82 -11.39 2.73
C ILE A 143 -24.31 -11.64 2.46
N PRO A 144 -25.26 -10.90 3.07
CA PRO A 144 -26.68 -11.15 2.81
C PRO A 144 -27.07 -10.99 1.34
N ILE A 145 -26.50 -10.00 0.64
CA ILE A 145 -26.75 -9.76 -0.79
C ILE A 145 -26.19 -10.92 -1.62
N LEU A 146 -24.95 -11.33 -1.35
CA LEU A 146 -24.31 -12.43 -2.07
C LEU A 146 -25.05 -13.75 -1.89
N ALA A 147 -25.53 -14.04 -0.66
CA ALA A 147 -26.29 -15.23 -0.36
C ALA A 147 -27.62 -15.29 -1.12
N GLN A 148 -28.32 -14.16 -1.27
CA GLN A 148 -29.57 -14.08 -2.05
C GLN A 148 -29.32 -14.30 -3.55
N SER A 149 -28.24 -13.74 -4.08
CA SER A 149 -27.87 -13.95 -5.50
C SER A 149 -27.40 -15.36 -5.84
N ALA A 150 -26.99 -16.16 -4.84
CA ALA A 150 -26.57 -17.56 -5.05
C ALA A 150 -27.74 -18.55 -5.01
N THR A 151 -28.91 -18.11 -4.54
CA THR A 151 -30.16 -18.91 -4.51
C THR A 151 -31.12 -18.58 -5.65
N SER A 152 -30.71 -17.72 -6.58
CA SER A 152 -31.45 -17.35 -7.81
C SER A 152 -30.84 -18.07 -9.02
#